data_AF-A0A2V8L818-F1
#
_entry.id   AF-A0A2V8L818-F1
#
_cell.length_a   1.000
_cell.length_b   1.000
_cell.length_c   1.000
_cell.angle_alpha   90.00
_cell.angle_beta   90.00
_cell.angle_gamma   90.00
#
_symmetry.space_group_name_H-M   'P 1'
#
loop_
_entity.id
_entity.type
_entity.pdbx_description
1 polymer ?
#
loop_
_entity_poly.entity_id
_entity_poly.type
_entity_poly.pdbx_seq_one_letter_code
_entity_poly.pdbx_strand_id
1 'polypeptide(L)'
;MRHGRKSASKTFNGHKTAVAVDMESQLICGVEVLAGNAGDQQQALELVHQAERVMEAQVEETVGDCAYGGGPTRKAFADEQRLLTAKVPASHNGDCFPKTAFAIDLDRMEVRCPAGQITTTYKSSGQNRAGHFVFADATCQACPLRSQCVGGQGPRSINIQHEERLQQQARSYNQTEVGKKSLRERVVVEHGIARLVRLGIRQSRYFGKTKTRFQVIMAAVVANMSLVVGFCHREQKPAMNTSDPVVQALLTPTYAPNGAQNGFLAVLWTSWIRDSYFLLQHTVFGLPGMAACSSTDFSYPRFFRPETGGFWTDF
;
A
#
# COMPACT_ATOMS: atom_id res chain seq x y z
N MET A 1 11.76 3.65 -25.38
CA MET A 1 11.00 3.05 -24.25
C MET A 1 11.86 3.20 -22.99
N ARG A 2 11.30 3.37 -21.77
CA ARG A 2 12.10 3.54 -20.54
C ARG A 2 12.20 2.22 -19.77
N HIS A 3 13.38 1.92 -19.25
CA HIS A 3 13.70 0.67 -18.55
C HIS A 3 13.55 0.86 -17.04
N GLY A 4 12.76 0.00 -16.40
CA GLY A 4 12.65 -0.11 -14.95
C GLY A 4 13.42 -1.31 -14.39
N ARG A 5 13.54 -1.37 -13.07
CA ARG A 5 14.05 -2.54 -12.33
C ARG A 5 13.05 -2.95 -11.25
N LYS A 6 12.78 -4.25 -11.16
CA LYS A 6 12.01 -4.92 -10.08
C LYS A 6 12.96 -5.51 -9.03
N SER A 7 14.19 -5.85 -9.41
CA SER A 7 15.30 -6.21 -8.53
C SER A 7 16.64 -5.83 -9.18
N ALA A 8 17.77 -6.11 -8.52
CA ALA A 8 19.10 -5.92 -9.11
C ALA A 8 19.27 -6.69 -10.44
N SER A 9 18.69 -7.89 -10.54
CA SER A 9 18.77 -8.81 -11.68
C SER A 9 17.57 -8.73 -12.64
N LYS A 10 16.40 -8.28 -12.19
CA LYS A 10 15.16 -8.26 -12.99
C LYS A 10 14.82 -6.85 -13.47
N THR A 11 15.04 -6.59 -14.76
CA THR A 11 14.58 -5.39 -15.46
C THR A 11 13.17 -5.58 -16.01
N PHE A 12 12.47 -4.48 -16.35
CA PHE A 12 11.23 -4.51 -17.13
C PHE A 12 11.14 -3.27 -18.02
N ASN A 13 10.37 -3.37 -19.10
CA ASN A 13 10.18 -2.27 -20.06
C ASN A 13 8.74 -1.78 -19.98
N GLY A 14 8.53 -0.48 -19.75
CA GLY A 14 7.18 0.09 -19.72
C GLY A 14 6.97 1.11 -18.61
N HIS A 15 5.86 0.95 -17.89
CA HIS A 15 5.35 1.90 -16.92
C HIS A 15 5.11 1.26 -15.55
N LYS A 16 5.12 2.07 -14.50
CA LYS A 16 4.62 1.71 -13.17
C LYS A 16 3.22 2.32 -13.00
N THR A 17 2.38 1.70 -12.19
CA THR A 17 1.07 2.24 -11.82
C THR A 17 1.10 2.59 -10.35
N ALA A 18 0.70 3.80 -10.01
CA ALA A 18 0.50 4.25 -8.64
C ALA A 18 -1.00 4.52 -8.43
N VAL A 19 -1.51 4.13 -7.25
CA VAL A 19 -2.95 4.04 -6.97
C VAL A 19 -3.20 4.58 -5.57
N ALA A 20 -4.17 5.48 -5.44
CA ALA A 20 -4.76 5.84 -4.16
C ALA A 20 -6.08 5.09 -3.99
N VAL A 21 -6.29 4.53 -2.80
CA VAL A 21 -7.48 3.76 -2.41
C VAL A 21 -7.96 4.33 -1.09
N ASP A 22 -9.24 4.69 -1.02
CA ASP A 22 -9.86 5.06 0.24
C ASP A 22 -9.90 3.83 1.17
N MET A 23 -9.49 3.99 2.43
CA MET A 23 -9.32 2.87 3.34
C MET A 23 -10.64 2.31 3.87
N GLU A 24 -11.70 3.12 3.92
CA GLU A 24 -13.01 2.73 4.45
C GLU A 24 -13.88 2.06 3.38
N SER A 25 -14.15 2.76 2.27
CA SER A 25 -14.97 2.25 1.16
C SER A 25 -14.22 1.26 0.25
N GLN A 26 -12.89 1.19 0.35
CA GLN A 26 -12.00 0.43 -0.52
C GLN A 26 -12.03 0.88 -1.99
N LEU A 27 -12.65 2.03 -2.29
CA LEU A 27 -12.75 2.59 -3.64
C LEU A 27 -11.40 3.16 -4.09
N ILE A 28 -11.05 2.90 -5.34
CA ILE A 28 -9.90 3.52 -5.98
C ILE A 28 -10.27 4.96 -6.33
N CYS A 29 -9.65 5.93 -5.64
CA CYS A 29 -9.91 7.37 -5.76
C CYS A 29 -8.83 8.12 -6.56
N GLY A 30 -7.64 7.53 -6.74
CA GLY A 30 -6.56 8.13 -7.53
C GLY A 30 -5.79 7.09 -8.36
N VAL A 31 -5.39 7.46 -9.58
CA VAL A 31 -4.68 6.59 -10.53
C VAL A 31 -3.72 7.41 -11.38
N GLU A 32 -2.45 7.02 -11.35
CA GLU A 32 -1.39 7.62 -12.17
C GLU A 32 -0.41 6.56 -12.72
N VAL A 33 0.19 6.85 -13.87
CA VAL A 33 1.10 5.97 -14.58
C VAL A 33 2.47 6.63 -14.69
N LEU A 34 3.44 6.10 -13.94
CA LEU A 34 4.81 6.60 -13.91
C LEU A 34 5.67 5.89 -14.97
N ALA A 35 6.78 6.51 -15.37
CA ALA A 35 7.77 5.83 -16.21
C ALA A 35 8.40 4.64 -15.45
N GLY A 36 8.81 3.57 -16.14
CA GLY A 36 9.44 2.41 -15.51
C GLY A 36 10.68 2.75 -14.65
N ASN A 37 11.40 3.82 -14.98
CA ASN A 37 12.56 4.32 -14.24
C ASN A 37 12.25 5.39 -13.17
N ALA A 38 10.99 5.76 -12.98
CA ALA A 38 10.59 6.69 -11.92
C ALA A 38 10.71 6.03 -10.54
N GLY A 39 10.94 6.84 -9.49
CA GLY A 39 10.74 6.40 -8.11
C GLY A 39 9.25 6.20 -7.82
N ASP A 40 8.88 5.22 -7.01
CA ASP A 40 7.47 4.91 -6.73
C ASP A 40 6.78 6.04 -5.97
N GLN A 41 7.56 6.76 -5.15
CA GLN A 41 7.14 7.96 -4.43
C GLN A 41 6.92 9.20 -5.31
N GLN A 42 7.25 9.14 -6.61
CA GLN A 42 7.07 10.27 -7.52
C GLN A 42 5.56 10.47 -7.78
N GLN A 43 5.08 11.71 -7.66
CA GLN A 43 3.65 12.06 -7.73
C GLN A 43 2.77 11.55 -6.57
N ALA A 44 3.36 11.12 -5.44
CA ALA A 44 2.60 10.69 -4.26
C ALA A 44 1.63 11.76 -3.73
N LEU A 45 2.06 13.01 -3.67
CA LEU A 45 1.25 14.14 -3.19
C LEU A 45 0.14 14.52 -4.18
N GLU A 46 0.42 14.49 -5.49
CA GLU A 46 -0.58 14.70 -6.54
C GLU A 46 -1.66 13.60 -6.54
N LEU A 47 -1.31 12.36 -6.15
CA LEU A 47 -2.31 11.30 -5.96
C LEU A 47 -3.26 11.58 -4.79
N VAL A 48 -2.77 12.22 -3.73
CA VAL A 48 -3.62 12.69 -2.62
C VAL A 48 -4.53 13.81 -3.11
N HIS A 49 -3.98 14.82 -3.81
CA HIS A 49 -4.81 15.88 -4.42
C HIS A 49 -5.84 15.33 -5.41
N GLN A 50 -5.50 14.28 -6.17
CA GLN A 50 -6.45 13.59 -7.05
C GLN A 50 -7.56 12.92 -6.24
N ALA A 51 -7.22 12.19 -5.18
CA ALA A 51 -8.20 11.54 -4.32
C ALA A 51 -9.18 12.57 -3.70
N GLU A 52 -8.66 13.69 -3.19
CA GLU A 52 -9.49 14.76 -2.61
C GLU A 52 -10.45 15.37 -3.64
N ARG A 53 -9.97 15.65 -4.86
CA ARG A 53 -10.82 16.16 -5.95
C ARG A 53 -11.86 15.16 -6.44
N VAL A 54 -11.63 13.85 -6.30
CA VAL A 54 -12.56 12.79 -6.74
C VAL A 54 -13.58 12.44 -5.67
N MET A 55 -13.20 12.51 -4.39
CA MET A 55 -14.06 12.21 -3.25
C MET A 55 -14.79 13.45 -2.70
N GLU A 56 -14.44 14.65 -3.18
CA GLU A 56 -14.93 15.95 -2.69
C GLU A 56 -14.73 16.13 -1.16
N ALA A 57 -13.67 15.51 -0.62
CA ALA A 57 -13.35 15.42 0.80
C ALA A 57 -11.84 15.62 1.02
N GLN A 58 -11.43 16.04 2.20
CA GLN A 58 -10.01 16.16 2.57
C GLN A 58 -9.46 14.80 3.06
N VAL A 59 -8.20 14.51 2.74
CA VAL A 59 -7.52 13.28 3.21
C VAL A 59 -6.89 13.54 4.58
N GLU A 60 -7.45 12.92 5.63
CA GLU A 60 -6.96 13.02 7.01
C GLU A 60 -5.58 12.38 7.20
N GLU A 61 -5.39 11.17 6.67
CA GLU A 61 -4.15 10.40 6.75
C GLU A 61 -3.84 9.74 5.39
N THR A 62 -2.60 9.86 4.94
CA THR A 62 -2.09 9.06 3.81
C THR A 62 -1.22 7.92 4.31
N VAL A 63 -1.65 6.67 4.04
CA VAL A 63 -0.87 5.47 4.36
C VAL A 63 -0.10 4.97 3.14
N GLY A 64 1.22 4.92 3.25
CA GLY A 64 2.14 4.51 2.18
C GLY A 64 3.02 3.31 2.53
N ASP A 65 3.55 2.64 1.51
CA ASP A 65 4.61 1.63 1.71
C ASP A 65 5.99 2.27 2.03
N CYS A 66 7.03 1.45 2.15
CA CYS A 66 8.36 1.92 2.53
C CYS A 66 9.02 2.86 1.50
N ALA A 67 8.66 2.80 0.22
CA ALA A 67 9.20 3.70 -0.82
C ALA A 67 8.70 5.14 -0.62
N TYR A 68 7.46 5.31 -0.17
CA TYR A 68 6.88 6.61 0.17
C TYR A 68 7.44 7.20 1.47
N GLY A 69 8.04 6.37 2.35
CA GLY A 69 8.49 6.80 3.69
C GLY A 69 9.80 7.59 3.76
N GLY A 70 10.42 7.94 2.64
CA GLY A 70 11.69 8.67 2.57
C GLY A 70 11.60 10.16 2.91
N GLY A 71 12.75 10.77 3.24
CA GLY A 71 12.86 12.18 3.65
C GLY A 71 12.15 13.18 2.72
N PRO A 72 12.48 13.25 1.43
CA PRO A 72 11.88 14.22 0.50
C PRO A 72 10.35 14.11 0.39
N THR A 73 9.80 12.89 0.40
CA THR A 73 8.34 12.68 0.39
C THR A 73 7.71 13.21 1.68
N ARG A 74 8.32 12.94 2.84
CA ARG A 74 7.84 13.48 4.13
C ARG A 74 7.90 14.99 4.18
N LYS A 75 8.95 15.61 3.63
CA LYS A 75 9.03 17.06 3.52
C LYS A 75 7.88 17.61 2.67
N ALA A 76 7.64 17.06 1.48
CA ALA A 76 6.54 17.50 0.62
C ALA A 76 5.15 17.41 1.30
N PHE A 77 4.90 16.35 2.08
CA PHE A 77 3.66 16.23 2.86
C PHE A 77 3.61 17.20 4.05
N ALA A 78 4.72 17.37 4.78
CA ALA A 78 4.79 18.27 5.93
C ALA A 78 4.68 19.76 5.52
N ASP A 79 5.20 20.13 4.34
CA ASP A 79 5.08 21.47 3.77
C ASP A 79 3.61 21.83 3.46
N GLU A 80 2.76 20.84 3.19
CA GLU A 80 1.28 20.98 3.08
C GLU A 80 0.52 20.62 4.37
N GLN A 81 1.20 20.43 5.51
CA GLN A 81 0.61 20.06 6.80
C GLN A 81 -0.15 18.71 6.81
N ARG A 82 0.18 17.79 5.90
CA ARG A 82 -0.50 16.48 5.74
C ARG A 82 0.16 15.36 6.54
N LEU A 83 -0.64 14.48 7.12
CA LEU A 83 -0.16 13.29 7.82
C LEU A 83 0.23 12.17 6.83
N LEU A 84 1.50 11.75 6.87
CA LEU A 84 2.04 10.65 6.06
C LEU A 84 2.58 9.50 6.93
N THR A 85 1.80 8.42 7.00
CA THR A 85 2.17 7.20 7.71
C THR A 85 2.71 6.17 6.74
N ALA A 86 4.02 5.96 6.83
CA ALA A 86 4.75 5.05 5.95
C ALA A 86 5.96 4.50 6.70
N LYS A 87 6.44 3.30 6.37
CA LYS A 87 7.66 2.76 6.97
C LYS A 87 8.86 3.61 6.56
N VAL A 88 9.60 4.15 7.53
CA VAL A 88 10.85 4.88 7.25
C VAL A 88 11.91 3.90 6.71
N PRO A 89 12.55 4.19 5.56
CA PRO A 89 13.62 3.34 5.03
C PRO A 89 14.72 3.07 6.04
N ALA A 90 15.09 1.80 6.21
CA ALA A 90 16.16 1.40 7.11
C ALA A 90 17.53 1.61 6.46
N SER A 91 18.41 2.32 7.16
CA SER A 91 19.83 2.42 6.82
C SER A 91 20.56 1.15 7.27
N HIS A 92 21.01 0.34 6.31
CA HIS A 92 21.85 -0.84 6.58
C HIS A 92 23.32 -0.46 6.48
N ASN A 93 24.20 -1.16 7.21
CA ASN A 93 25.64 -0.88 7.25
C ASN A 93 26.46 -2.19 7.29
N GLY A 94 26.04 -3.19 6.50
CA GLY A 94 26.55 -4.56 6.60
C GLY A 94 26.32 -5.13 8.01
N ASP A 95 27.31 -5.89 8.48
CA ASP A 95 27.31 -6.48 9.83
C ASP A 95 27.70 -5.49 10.94
N CYS A 96 28.11 -4.27 10.57
CA CYS A 96 28.42 -3.20 11.52
C CYS A 96 27.16 -2.41 11.92
N PHE A 97 27.14 -1.86 13.14
CA PHE A 97 25.99 -1.15 13.70
C PHE A 97 25.34 -0.16 12.71
N PRO A 98 24.03 -0.26 12.45
CA PRO A 98 23.31 0.68 11.60
C PRO A 98 23.17 2.05 12.30
N LYS A 99 22.88 3.11 11.55
CA LYS A 99 22.62 4.44 12.12
C LYS A 99 21.49 4.43 13.16
N THR A 100 20.51 3.54 13.04
CA THR A 100 19.42 3.37 14.01
C THR A 100 19.87 2.87 15.39
N ALA A 101 21.09 2.38 15.54
CA ALA A 101 21.68 2.04 16.83
C ALA A 101 22.32 3.24 17.57
N PHE A 102 22.38 4.40 16.92
CA PHE A 102 22.95 5.63 17.49
C PHE A 102 21.80 6.55 17.92
N ALA A 103 21.87 7.07 19.14
CA ALA A 103 20.95 8.12 19.58
C ALA A 103 21.43 9.46 19.01
N ILE A 104 20.59 10.11 18.21
CA ILE A 104 20.89 11.35 17.51
C ILE A 104 19.97 12.44 18.07
N ASP A 105 20.54 13.43 18.74
CA ASP A 105 19.84 14.62 19.22
C ASP A 105 20.17 15.79 18.28
N LEU A 106 19.16 16.25 17.53
CA LEU A 106 19.29 17.34 16.57
C LEU A 106 19.08 18.73 17.19
N ASP A 107 18.64 18.81 18.45
CA ASP A 107 18.44 20.07 19.17
C ASP A 107 19.73 20.48 19.89
N ARG A 108 20.44 19.49 20.46
CA ARG A 108 21.78 19.65 21.05
C ARG A 108 22.92 19.48 20.05
N MET A 109 22.62 18.99 18.85
CA MET A 109 23.62 18.60 17.84
C MET A 109 24.65 17.61 18.42
N GLU A 110 24.16 16.53 19.05
CA GLU A 110 24.99 15.45 19.61
C GLU A 110 24.56 14.08 19.10
N VAL A 111 25.52 13.16 18.96
CA VAL A 111 25.27 11.75 18.63
C VAL A 111 25.97 10.84 19.61
N ARG A 112 25.20 9.94 20.26
CA ARG A 112 25.71 8.91 21.16
C ARG A 112 25.73 7.55 20.47
N CYS A 113 26.84 6.83 20.57
CA CYS A 113 26.99 5.48 20.03
C CYS A 113 26.54 4.38 21.02
N PRO A 114 26.38 3.12 20.57
CA PRO A 114 26.07 1.98 21.45
C PRO A 114 27.04 1.77 22.61
N ALA A 115 28.31 2.18 22.46
CA ALA A 115 29.34 2.13 23.52
C ALA A 115 29.29 3.34 24.48
N GLY A 116 28.21 4.13 24.47
CA GLY A 116 27.99 5.27 25.35
C GLY A 116 28.72 6.57 24.99
N GLN A 117 29.73 6.52 24.11
CA GLN A 117 30.52 7.67 23.66
C GLN A 117 29.66 8.68 22.89
N ILE A 118 29.96 9.98 23.06
CA ILE A 118 29.24 11.09 22.44
C ILE A 118 30.17 11.80 21.44
N THR A 119 29.63 12.30 20.33
CA THR A 119 30.29 13.34 19.54
C THR A 119 29.34 14.50 19.24
N THR A 120 29.88 15.71 19.32
CA THR A 120 29.28 16.97 18.84
C THR A 120 30.00 17.49 17.58
N THR A 121 31.00 16.77 17.07
CA THR A 121 31.78 17.17 15.89
C THR A 121 30.96 16.96 14.62
N TYR A 122 30.19 17.98 14.25
CA TYR A 122 29.40 18.03 13.02
C TYR A 122 30.20 18.64 11.87
N LYS A 123 30.20 17.99 10.71
CA LYS A 123 30.79 18.48 9.46
C LYS A 123 29.72 18.59 8.39
N SER A 124 29.50 19.80 7.87
CA SER A 124 28.59 20.05 6.73
C SER A 124 29.35 20.27 5.43
N SER A 125 28.77 19.85 4.30
CA SER A 125 29.29 20.08 2.95
C SER A 125 28.63 21.32 2.32
N GLY A 126 28.88 22.50 2.89
CA GLY A 126 28.39 23.79 2.39
C GLY A 126 26.93 24.09 2.75
N GLN A 127 26.41 25.19 2.17
CA GLN A 127 25.18 25.88 2.61
C GLN A 127 23.87 25.10 2.46
N ASN A 128 23.84 24.00 1.69
CA ASN A 128 22.57 23.36 1.32
C ASN A 128 22.66 21.83 1.20
N ARG A 129 23.46 21.18 2.07
CA ARG A 129 23.65 19.72 2.06
C ARG A 129 23.54 19.09 3.44
N ALA A 130 23.07 17.84 3.43
CA ALA A 130 23.24 16.88 4.52
C ALA A 130 24.68 16.88 5.05
N GLY A 131 24.84 16.95 6.36
CA GLY A 131 26.14 16.84 7.03
C GLY A 131 26.36 15.47 7.66
N HIS A 132 27.39 15.36 8.48
CA HIS A 132 27.68 14.13 9.21
C HIS A 132 28.39 14.43 10.53
N PHE A 133 28.09 13.63 11.55
CA PHE A 133 28.86 13.60 12.78
C PHE A 133 30.06 12.67 12.62
N VAL A 134 31.20 13.05 13.20
CA VAL A 134 32.44 12.24 13.22
C VAL A 134 32.84 12.00 14.66
N PHE A 135 33.07 10.75 15.04
CA PHE A 135 33.65 10.41 16.35
C PHE A 135 35.16 10.66 16.36
N ALA A 136 35.75 10.95 17.53
CA ALA A 136 37.19 11.10 17.63
C ALA A 136 37.89 9.75 17.37
N ASP A 137 38.97 9.75 16.55
CA ASP A 137 39.62 8.49 16.15
C ASP A 137 40.18 7.73 17.35
N ALA A 138 40.93 8.39 18.25
CA ALA A 138 41.44 7.78 19.47
C ALA A 138 40.35 7.07 20.30
N THR A 139 39.18 7.70 20.46
CA THR A 139 38.01 7.12 21.14
C THR A 139 37.47 5.89 20.40
N CYS A 140 37.43 5.92 19.06
CA CYS A 140 37.03 4.78 18.25
C CYS A 140 38.08 3.67 18.17
N GLN A 141 39.39 3.96 18.28
CA GLN A 141 40.46 2.96 18.29
C GLN A 141 40.47 2.18 19.63
N ALA A 142 40.31 2.89 20.76
CA ALA A 142 40.25 2.28 22.09
C ALA A 142 38.89 1.63 22.43
N CYS A 143 37.91 1.65 21.53
CA CYS A 143 36.57 1.14 21.81
C CYS A 143 36.49 -0.39 21.71
N PRO A 144 36.02 -1.12 22.75
CA PRO A 144 35.91 -2.59 22.70
C PRO A 144 34.88 -3.08 21.67
N LEU A 145 33.91 -2.24 21.29
CA LEU A 145 32.92 -2.53 20.26
C LEU A 145 33.36 -2.10 18.84
N ARG A 146 34.64 -1.73 18.63
CA ARG A 146 35.13 -1.21 17.34
C ARG A 146 34.82 -2.16 16.17
N SER A 147 35.09 -3.46 16.33
CA SER A 147 34.88 -4.48 15.28
C SER A 147 33.42 -4.61 14.83
N GLN A 148 32.46 -4.30 15.71
CA GLN A 148 31.02 -4.26 15.41
C GLN A 148 30.56 -2.87 14.93
N CYS A 149 31.41 -1.85 14.98
CA CYS A 149 31.06 -0.46 14.70
C CYS A 149 31.66 0.07 13.39
N VAL A 150 32.90 -0.32 13.05
CA VAL A 150 33.63 0.16 11.87
C VAL A 150 34.44 -0.99 11.26
N GLY A 151 34.13 -1.38 10.02
CA GLY A 151 34.82 -2.46 9.30
C GLY A 151 36.12 -2.04 8.60
N GLY A 152 36.69 -0.87 8.91
CA GLY A 152 37.84 -0.30 8.21
C GLY A 152 38.68 0.64 9.07
N GLN A 153 39.61 1.35 8.43
CA GLN A 153 40.49 2.33 9.07
C GLN A 153 39.74 3.65 9.34
N GLY A 154 40.09 4.32 10.44
CA GLY A 154 39.52 5.60 10.86
C GLY A 154 38.31 5.52 11.82
N PRO A 155 37.71 6.67 12.17
CA PRO A 155 36.59 6.74 13.12
C PRO A 155 35.24 6.41 12.48
N ARG A 156 34.24 6.18 13.33
CA ARG A 156 32.84 6.12 12.89
C ARG A 156 32.36 7.50 12.45
N SER A 157 31.63 7.56 11.35
CA SER A 157 30.82 8.72 10.94
C SER A 157 29.33 8.36 10.84
N ILE A 158 28.47 9.36 11.02
CA ILE A 158 27.00 9.23 10.96
C ILE A 158 26.44 10.36 10.09
N ASN A 159 26.00 10.02 8.88
CA ASN A 159 25.40 10.97 7.94
C ASN A 159 24.00 11.39 8.40
N ILE A 160 23.73 12.70 8.44
CA ILE A 160 22.46 13.32 8.83
C ILE A 160 21.84 13.97 7.60
N GLN A 161 20.68 13.46 7.18
CA GLN A 161 19.91 14.05 6.08
C GLN A 161 19.19 15.32 6.56
N HIS A 162 18.86 16.22 5.64
CA HIS A 162 18.14 17.46 5.97
C HIS A 162 16.80 17.15 6.67
N GLU A 163 16.12 16.10 6.22
CA GLU A 163 14.82 15.65 6.74
C GLU A 163 14.96 14.65 7.91
N GLU A 164 16.11 14.54 8.58
CA GLU A 164 16.30 13.55 9.66
C GLU A 164 15.28 13.73 10.79
N ARG A 165 14.93 14.97 11.15
CA ARG A 165 13.92 15.26 12.19
C ARG A 165 12.55 14.65 11.82
N LEU A 166 12.11 14.82 10.57
CA LEU A 166 10.88 14.22 10.05
C LEU A 166 10.95 12.69 10.05
N GLN A 167 12.13 12.11 9.77
CA GLN A 167 12.33 10.66 9.84
C GLN A 167 12.33 10.14 11.29
N GLN A 168 12.89 10.88 12.25
CA GLN A 168 12.85 10.53 13.67
C GLN A 168 11.41 10.56 14.21
N GLN A 169 10.68 11.64 13.94
CA GLN A 169 9.26 11.79 14.27
C GLN A 169 8.41 10.67 13.64
N ALA A 170 8.67 10.32 12.38
CA ALA A 170 7.99 9.20 11.74
C ALA A 170 8.36 7.83 12.35
N ARG A 171 9.62 7.62 12.78
CA ARG A 171 10.04 6.39 13.47
C ARG A 171 9.33 6.24 14.82
N SER A 172 9.20 7.31 15.61
CA SER A 172 8.48 7.27 16.89
C SER A 172 6.96 7.13 16.68
N TYR A 173 6.36 7.87 15.76
CA TYR A 173 4.93 7.73 15.43
C TYR A 173 4.57 6.30 15.00
N ASN A 174 5.37 5.70 14.10
CA ASN A 174 5.18 4.31 13.64
C ASN A 174 5.33 3.25 14.76
N GLN A 175 5.89 3.59 15.92
CA GLN A 175 5.97 2.71 17.10
C GLN A 175 4.75 2.82 18.02
N THR A 176 3.93 3.87 17.89
CA THR A 176 2.66 4.00 18.62
C THR A 176 1.62 2.98 18.13
N GLU A 177 0.61 2.68 18.94
CA GLU A 177 -0.47 1.77 18.50
C GLU A 177 -1.32 2.35 17.36
N VAL A 178 -1.45 3.68 17.28
CA VAL A 178 -2.11 4.36 16.15
C VAL A 178 -1.32 4.15 14.87
N GLY A 179 -0.03 4.51 14.85
CA GLY A 179 0.81 4.30 13.67
C GLY A 179 0.94 2.82 13.26
N LYS A 180 0.98 1.89 14.23
CA LYS A 180 0.90 0.44 13.96
C LYS A 180 -0.44 0.02 13.33
N LYS A 181 -1.57 0.63 13.71
CA LYS A 181 -2.88 0.36 13.13
C LYS A 181 -2.93 0.84 11.67
N SER A 182 -2.62 2.10 11.41
CA SER A 182 -2.63 2.66 10.05
C SER A 182 -1.68 1.89 9.11
N LEU A 183 -0.48 1.50 9.56
CA LEU A 183 0.43 0.66 8.76
C LEU A 183 -0.10 -0.77 8.46
N ARG A 184 -1.03 -1.31 9.26
CA ARG A 184 -1.72 -2.59 8.97
C ARG A 184 -2.86 -2.41 7.97
N GLU A 185 -3.56 -1.27 8.02
CA GLU A 185 -4.70 -0.94 7.14
C GLU A 185 -4.29 -0.80 5.65
N ARG A 186 -2.99 -0.60 5.38
CA ARG A 186 -2.36 -0.70 4.06
C ARG A 186 -2.73 -1.97 3.25
N VAL A 187 -3.19 -3.04 3.90
CA VAL A 187 -3.73 -4.25 3.23
C VAL A 187 -4.90 -3.95 2.28
N VAL A 188 -5.69 -2.90 2.55
CA VAL A 188 -6.77 -2.44 1.66
C VAL A 188 -6.24 -2.02 0.28
N VAL A 189 -5.12 -1.29 0.27
CA VAL A 189 -4.44 -0.87 -0.97
C VAL A 189 -3.94 -2.08 -1.76
N GLU A 190 -3.41 -3.10 -1.07
CA GLU A 190 -2.97 -4.35 -1.70
C GLU A 190 -4.13 -5.12 -2.34
N HIS A 191 -5.31 -5.13 -1.71
CA HIS A 191 -6.54 -5.69 -2.31
C HIS A 191 -7.00 -4.91 -3.55
N GLY A 192 -6.94 -3.58 -3.52
CA GLY A 192 -7.25 -2.72 -4.67
C GLY A 192 -6.32 -2.98 -5.86
N ILE A 193 -5.01 -3.03 -5.61
CA ILE A 193 -4.00 -3.38 -6.61
C ILE A 193 -4.22 -4.79 -7.16
N ALA A 194 -4.50 -5.78 -6.29
CA ALA A 194 -4.78 -7.14 -6.73
C ALA A 194 -6.04 -7.23 -7.62
N ARG A 195 -7.07 -6.42 -7.35
CA ARG A 195 -8.27 -6.32 -8.19
C ARG A 195 -7.95 -5.73 -9.56
N LEU A 196 -7.16 -4.65 -9.62
CA LEU A 196 -6.67 -4.09 -10.89
C LEU A 196 -5.81 -5.10 -11.68
N VAL A 197 -4.94 -5.85 -11.00
CA VAL A 197 -4.09 -6.87 -11.65
C VAL A 197 -4.94 -7.97 -12.30
N ARG A 198 -6.03 -8.42 -11.65
CA ARG A 198 -7.00 -9.36 -12.26
C ARG A 198 -7.73 -8.78 -13.47
N LEU A 199 -7.88 -7.46 -13.54
CA LEU A 199 -8.43 -6.74 -14.72
C LEU A 199 -7.36 -6.44 -15.80
N GLY A 200 -6.15 -7.01 -15.66
CA GLY A 200 -5.14 -7.02 -16.72
C GLY A 200 -4.19 -5.84 -16.76
N ILE A 201 -4.11 -4.97 -15.73
CA ILE A 201 -3.20 -3.80 -15.75
C ILE A 201 -1.70 -4.14 -15.85
N ARG A 202 -1.33 -5.42 -15.67
CA ARG A 202 0.05 -5.90 -15.90
C ARG A 202 0.50 -5.76 -17.36
N GLN A 203 -0.44 -5.84 -18.31
CA GLN A 203 -0.15 -5.76 -19.74
C GLN A 203 -0.81 -4.51 -20.32
N SER A 204 0.00 -3.55 -20.76
CA SER A 204 -0.52 -2.36 -21.44
C SER A 204 -0.92 -2.73 -22.87
N ARG A 205 -2.22 -2.64 -23.19
CA ARG A 205 -2.76 -2.85 -24.53
C ARG A 205 -2.37 -1.75 -25.52
N TYR A 206 -1.89 -0.62 -24.99
CA TYR A 206 -1.54 0.57 -25.76
C TYR A 206 -0.12 1.03 -25.48
N PHE A 207 0.49 1.71 -26.47
CA PHE A 207 1.76 2.39 -26.31
C PHE A 207 1.59 3.83 -25.79
N GLY A 208 2.46 4.24 -24.86
CA GLY A 208 2.54 5.59 -24.31
C GLY A 208 1.71 5.81 -23.03
N LYS A 209 2.29 6.59 -22.09
CA LYS A 209 1.74 6.86 -20.75
C LYS A 209 0.24 7.21 -20.76
N THR A 210 -0.19 8.11 -21.65
CA THR A 210 -1.59 8.59 -21.69
C THR A 210 -2.58 7.46 -21.97
N LYS A 211 -2.30 6.59 -22.95
CA LYS A 211 -3.19 5.47 -23.30
C LYS A 211 -3.12 4.35 -22.25
N THR A 212 -1.94 4.11 -21.67
CA THR A 212 -1.81 3.22 -20.49
C THR A 212 -2.63 3.74 -19.32
N ARG A 213 -2.59 5.05 -19.01
CA ARG A 213 -3.37 5.66 -17.92
C ARG A 213 -4.87 5.51 -18.15
N PHE A 214 -5.34 5.72 -19.37
CA PHE A 214 -6.74 5.46 -19.74
C PHE A 214 -7.15 4.00 -19.47
N GLN A 215 -6.33 3.02 -19.86
CA GLN A 215 -6.59 1.61 -19.56
C GLN A 215 -6.70 1.33 -18.04
N VAL A 216 -5.80 1.90 -17.21
CA VAL A 216 -5.86 1.70 -15.76
C VAL A 216 -7.09 2.40 -15.15
N ILE A 217 -7.46 3.60 -15.62
CA ILE A 217 -8.69 4.29 -15.19
C ILE A 217 -9.92 3.42 -15.50
N MET A 218 -10.03 2.86 -16.70
CA MET A 218 -11.15 1.95 -17.03
C MET A 218 -11.17 0.70 -16.14
N ALA A 219 -10.01 0.14 -15.80
CA ALA A 219 -9.91 -0.97 -14.84
C ALA A 219 -10.32 -0.55 -13.42
N ALA A 220 -9.99 0.67 -12.98
CA ALA A 220 -10.40 1.22 -11.68
C ALA A 220 -11.92 1.44 -11.61
N VAL A 221 -12.54 1.96 -12.68
CA VAL A 221 -14.01 2.09 -12.78
C VAL A 221 -14.68 0.72 -12.63
N VAL A 222 -14.24 -0.30 -13.38
CA VAL A 222 -14.78 -1.67 -13.26
C VAL A 222 -14.56 -2.26 -11.87
N ALA A 223 -13.38 -2.03 -11.27
CA ALA A 223 -13.05 -2.48 -9.92
C ALA A 223 -13.97 -1.86 -8.86
N ASN A 224 -14.24 -0.55 -8.94
CA ASN A 224 -15.12 0.22 -8.06
C ASN A 224 -16.58 -0.18 -8.25
N MET A 225 -17.08 -0.26 -9.49
CA MET A 225 -18.43 -0.75 -9.78
C MET A 225 -18.65 -2.16 -9.22
N SER A 226 -17.66 -3.05 -9.34
CA SER A 226 -17.70 -4.40 -8.77
C SER A 226 -17.67 -4.41 -7.22
N LEU A 227 -17.10 -3.39 -6.58
CA LEU A 227 -17.21 -3.20 -5.12
C LEU A 227 -18.63 -2.79 -4.74
N VAL A 228 -19.16 -1.75 -5.39
CA VAL A 228 -20.48 -1.17 -5.10
C VAL A 228 -21.60 -2.19 -5.35
N VAL A 229 -21.63 -2.86 -6.52
CA VAL A 229 -22.62 -3.91 -6.81
C VAL A 229 -22.54 -5.04 -5.80
N GLY A 230 -21.32 -5.47 -5.43
CA GLY A 230 -21.12 -6.49 -4.40
C GLY A 230 -21.57 -6.05 -3.01
N PHE A 231 -21.46 -4.76 -2.68
CA PHE A 231 -21.98 -4.17 -1.44
C PHE A 231 -23.52 -4.13 -1.45
N CYS A 232 -24.13 -3.51 -2.47
CA CYS A 232 -25.58 -3.45 -2.61
C CYS A 232 -26.24 -4.84 -2.58
N HIS A 233 -25.63 -5.85 -3.22
CA HIS A 233 -26.15 -7.22 -3.18
C HIS A 233 -26.06 -7.88 -1.79
N ARG A 234 -25.13 -7.47 -0.92
CA ARG A 234 -25.08 -7.94 0.47
C ARG A 234 -26.13 -7.24 1.33
N GLU A 235 -26.27 -5.92 1.21
CA GLU A 235 -27.29 -5.15 1.93
C GLU A 235 -28.72 -5.57 1.55
N GLN A 236 -28.96 -5.83 0.26
CA GLN A 236 -30.26 -6.31 -0.25
C GLN A 236 -30.55 -7.77 0.05
N LYS A 237 -29.58 -8.56 0.54
CA LYS A 237 -29.80 -9.95 0.88
C LYS A 237 -30.55 -9.99 2.21
N PRO A 238 -31.86 -10.35 2.24
CA PRO A 238 -32.59 -10.36 3.50
C PRO A 238 -31.86 -11.29 4.47
N ALA A 239 -31.72 -10.85 5.73
CA ALA A 239 -31.31 -11.72 6.81
C ALA A 239 -32.26 -12.93 6.78
N MET A 240 -31.73 -14.08 6.36
CA MET A 240 -32.57 -15.23 6.01
C MET A 240 -33.28 -15.68 7.28
N ASN A 241 -34.57 -15.38 7.38
CA ASN A 241 -35.32 -15.56 8.61
C ASN A 241 -35.46 -17.06 8.89
N THR A 242 -34.57 -17.61 9.71
CA THR A 242 -34.57 -19.02 10.12
C THR A 242 -35.72 -19.37 11.07
N SER A 243 -36.58 -18.41 11.39
CA SER A 243 -37.89 -18.59 12.03
C SER A 243 -39.07 -18.47 11.06
N ASP A 244 -38.84 -18.21 9.77
CA ASP A 244 -39.88 -18.37 8.74
C ASP A 244 -40.18 -19.88 8.58
N PRO A 245 -41.44 -20.32 8.73
CA PRO A 245 -41.80 -21.73 8.62
C PRO A 245 -41.49 -22.34 7.24
N VAL A 246 -41.47 -21.54 6.17
CA VAL A 246 -41.08 -21.99 4.81
C VAL A 246 -39.58 -22.26 4.75
N VAL A 247 -38.76 -21.40 5.38
CA VAL A 247 -37.30 -21.58 5.43
C VAL A 247 -36.92 -22.75 6.35
N GLN A 248 -37.61 -22.92 7.49
CA GLN A 248 -37.49 -24.10 8.35
C GLN A 248 -37.81 -25.40 7.58
N ALA A 249 -38.91 -25.43 6.82
CA ALA A 249 -39.32 -26.60 6.04
C ALA A 249 -38.38 -26.95 4.86
N LEU A 250 -37.58 -25.98 4.38
CA LEU A 250 -36.56 -26.18 3.34
C LEU A 250 -35.19 -26.57 3.91
N LEU A 251 -34.94 -26.30 5.19
CA LEU A 251 -33.67 -26.62 5.88
C LEU A 251 -33.74 -27.92 6.70
N THR A 252 -34.93 -28.47 6.96
CA THR A 252 -35.07 -29.79 7.57
C THR A 252 -34.66 -30.89 6.58
N PRO A 253 -33.65 -31.73 6.89
CA PRO A 253 -33.32 -32.87 6.05
C PRO A 253 -34.48 -33.86 6.10
N THR A 254 -35.19 -34.03 4.98
CA THR A 254 -36.19 -35.09 4.83
C THR A 254 -35.47 -36.44 4.80
N TYR A 255 -35.31 -37.03 5.98
CA TYR A 255 -34.75 -38.38 6.14
C TYR A 255 -35.74 -39.41 5.59
N ALA A 256 -35.72 -39.60 4.28
CA ALA A 256 -36.38 -40.72 3.62
C ALA A 256 -35.48 -41.96 3.75
N PRO A 257 -35.89 -43.02 4.47
CA PRO A 257 -35.18 -44.29 4.44
C PRO A 257 -35.49 -44.98 3.11
N ASN A 258 -34.68 -44.72 2.08
CA ASN A 258 -34.24 -45.63 1.00
C ASN A 258 -33.66 -44.85 -0.18
N GLY A 259 -32.52 -45.32 -0.69
CA GLY A 259 -31.55 -44.49 -1.39
C GLY A 259 -31.88 -43.99 -2.79
N ALA A 260 -31.35 -42.80 -3.08
CA ALA A 260 -30.72 -42.42 -4.34
C ALA A 260 -29.82 -41.18 -4.08
N GLN A 261 -28.59 -41.18 -4.59
CA GLN A 261 -27.71 -40.01 -4.52
C GLN A 261 -28.17 -38.96 -5.53
N ASN A 262 -28.51 -37.74 -5.07
CA ASN A 262 -28.70 -36.58 -5.94
C ASN A 262 -27.78 -35.42 -5.53
N GLY A 263 -26.48 -35.67 -5.64
CA GLY A 263 -25.46 -34.62 -5.62
C GLY A 263 -25.43 -33.83 -6.94
N PHE A 264 -26.53 -33.14 -7.26
CA PHE A 264 -26.66 -32.33 -8.48
C PHE A 264 -27.51 -31.09 -8.18
N LEU A 265 -26.86 -29.93 -8.03
CA LEU A 265 -27.37 -28.57 -8.31
C LEU A 265 -26.37 -27.46 -7.93
N ALA A 266 -25.40 -27.72 -7.04
CA ALA A 266 -24.38 -26.73 -6.66
C ALA A 266 -23.25 -26.52 -7.70
N VAL A 267 -23.06 -27.45 -8.65
CA VAL A 267 -21.91 -27.46 -9.57
C VAL A 267 -22.17 -26.75 -10.91
N LEU A 268 -23.44 -26.56 -11.30
CA LEU A 268 -23.79 -25.96 -12.60
C LEU A 268 -23.80 -24.43 -12.59
N TRP A 269 -24.02 -23.79 -11.43
CA TRP A 269 -24.15 -22.32 -11.37
C TRP A 269 -22.82 -21.56 -11.44
N THR A 270 -21.73 -22.16 -10.93
CA THR A 270 -20.37 -21.59 -11.01
C THR A 270 -19.80 -21.59 -12.43
N SER A 271 -20.34 -22.42 -13.34
CA SER A 271 -20.00 -22.37 -14.77
C SER A 271 -20.51 -21.10 -15.44
N TRP A 272 -21.74 -20.68 -15.12
CA TRP A 272 -22.44 -19.62 -15.83
C TRP A 272 -21.76 -18.25 -15.69
N ILE A 273 -21.26 -17.94 -14.50
CA ILE A 273 -20.50 -16.70 -14.23
C ILE A 273 -19.19 -16.64 -15.03
N ARG A 274 -18.61 -17.78 -15.41
CA ARG A 274 -17.34 -17.81 -16.16
C ARG A 274 -17.52 -17.55 -17.66
N ASP A 275 -18.63 -17.99 -18.24
CA ASP A 275 -18.92 -17.81 -19.67
C ASP A 275 -19.62 -16.48 -19.98
N SER A 276 -20.46 -15.94 -19.07
CA SER A 276 -21.16 -14.67 -19.31
C SER A 276 -20.23 -13.47 -19.52
N TYR A 277 -19.01 -13.48 -18.94
CA TYR A 277 -18.01 -12.43 -19.17
C TYR A 277 -17.26 -12.55 -20.51
N PHE A 278 -17.34 -13.69 -21.20
CA PHE A 278 -16.73 -13.87 -22.52
C PHE A 278 -17.62 -13.33 -23.65
N LEU A 279 -18.95 -13.41 -23.49
CA LEU A 279 -19.91 -12.97 -24.50
C LEU A 279 -20.31 -11.49 -24.38
N LEU A 280 -20.25 -10.88 -23.19
CA LEU A 280 -20.60 -9.47 -22.96
C LEU A 280 -19.61 -8.45 -23.57
N GLN A 281 -18.49 -8.89 -24.16
CA GLN A 281 -17.58 -8.00 -24.91
C GLN A 281 -18.02 -7.72 -26.36
N HIS A 282 -19.04 -8.42 -26.88
CA HIS A 282 -19.50 -8.25 -28.27
C HIS A 282 -20.79 -7.43 -28.45
N THR A 283 -21.44 -6.97 -27.38
CA THR A 283 -22.78 -6.37 -27.42
C THR A 283 -22.91 -5.06 -26.62
N VAL A 284 -21.85 -4.26 -26.52
CA VAL A 284 -21.89 -2.90 -25.92
C VAL A 284 -21.59 -1.81 -26.96
N PHE A 285 -22.47 -1.73 -27.96
CA PHE A 285 -22.75 -0.52 -28.73
C PHE A 285 -24.28 -0.37 -28.82
N GLY A 286 -24.88 0.21 -27.78
CA GLY A 286 -26.34 0.37 -27.67
C GLY A 286 -26.79 0.89 -26.30
N LEU A 287 -27.05 2.20 -26.22
CA LEU A 287 -27.79 2.89 -25.15
C LEU A 287 -29.31 2.80 -25.42
N PRO A 288 -30.24 3.29 -24.55
CA PRO A 288 -30.11 3.91 -23.21
C PRO A 288 -31.06 3.34 -22.11
N GLY A 289 -30.99 3.84 -20.86
CA GLY A 289 -32.15 3.81 -19.93
C GLY A 289 -31.90 3.89 -18.41
N MET A 290 -32.16 5.07 -17.82
CA MET A 290 -32.61 5.47 -16.45
C MET A 290 -33.13 4.38 -15.45
N ALA A 291 -33.20 4.54 -14.11
CA ALA A 291 -32.83 5.55 -13.09
C ALA A 291 -32.86 4.89 -11.66
N ALA A 292 -31.94 5.18 -10.71
CA ALA A 292 -32.03 6.10 -9.53
C ALA A 292 -32.73 5.57 -8.23
N CYS A 293 -32.41 6.21 -7.08
CA CYS A 293 -32.83 5.98 -5.66
C CYS A 293 -32.09 4.83 -4.89
N SER A 294 -31.28 5.06 -3.84
CA SER A 294 -31.49 5.66 -2.47
C SER A 294 -32.10 4.66 -1.46
N SER A 295 -31.67 4.50 -0.20
CA SER A 295 -30.66 5.19 0.65
C SER A 295 -30.30 4.37 1.91
N THR A 296 -29.27 4.83 2.65
CA THR A 296 -29.09 4.80 4.14
C THR A 296 -28.96 3.50 4.95
N ASP A 297 -27.89 3.51 5.76
CA ASP A 297 -27.74 3.06 7.16
C ASP A 297 -27.09 1.71 7.51
N PHE A 298 -26.45 1.72 8.69
CA PHE A 298 -25.14 1.13 8.94
C PHE A 298 -25.14 0.39 10.29
N SER A 299 -24.77 -0.89 10.35
CA SER A 299 -24.33 -1.56 11.60
C SER A 299 -23.63 -2.91 11.41
N TYR A 300 -22.57 -3.11 12.22
CA TYR A 300 -21.69 -4.28 12.33
C TYR A 300 -22.39 -5.52 12.97
N PRO A 301 -21.97 -6.80 12.73
CA PRO A 301 -20.68 -7.30 13.25
C PRO A 301 -19.92 -8.46 12.54
N ARG A 302 -18.60 -8.50 12.85
CA ARG A 302 -17.66 -9.63 13.05
C ARG A 302 -18.08 -11.07 12.61
N PHE A 303 -17.20 -11.79 11.88
CA PHE A 303 -16.24 -12.78 12.47
C PHE A 303 -15.31 -13.48 11.43
N PHE A 304 -14.07 -13.75 11.87
CA PHE A 304 -13.07 -14.78 11.48
C PHE A 304 -12.84 -15.28 10.02
N ARG A 305 -11.60 -15.01 9.53
CA ARG A 305 -10.52 -15.97 9.12
C ARG A 305 -10.89 -17.47 8.95
N PRO A 306 -10.26 -18.23 8.01
CA PRO A 306 -8.87 -18.04 7.52
C PRO A 306 -8.68 -18.32 5.98
N GLU A 307 -7.53 -18.62 5.34
CA GLU A 307 -6.12 -18.87 5.77
C GLU A 307 -5.06 -18.40 4.71
N THR A 308 -4.75 -19.19 3.66
CA THR A 308 -3.51 -19.13 2.83
C THR A 308 -3.71 -19.41 1.32
N GLY A 309 -2.67 -19.13 0.50
CA GLY A 309 -2.60 -19.59 -0.90
C GLY A 309 -2.16 -18.55 -1.94
N GLY A 310 -0.98 -17.94 -1.79
CA GLY A 310 -0.45 -17.02 -2.80
C GLY A 310 0.14 -17.76 -4.00
N PHE A 311 -0.25 -17.38 -5.22
CA PHE A 311 0.42 -17.78 -6.46
C PHE A 311 0.56 -16.60 -7.44
N TRP A 312 1.72 -16.52 -8.08
CA TRP A 312 2.07 -15.54 -9.10
C TRP A 312 2.65 -16.24 -10.33
N THR A 313 2.37 -15.71 -11.52
CA THR A 313 3.21 -15.90 -12.71
C THR A 313 3.48 -14.54 -13.35
N ASP A 314 4.73 -14.32 -13.76
CA ASP A 314 5.17 -13.10 -14.47
C ASP A 314 4.92 -13.25 -15.98
N PHE A 315 4.67 -12.13 -16.66
CA PHE A 315 5.37 -11.70 -17.89
C PHE A 315 5.43 -10.17 -17.89
#